data_AF-A0A4S4MTL2-F1
#
_entry.id   AF-A0A4S4MTL2-F1
#
_cell.length_a   1.000
_cell.length_b   1.000
_cell.length_c   1.000
_cell.angle_alpha   90.00
_cell.angle_beta   90.00
_cell.angle_gamma   90.00
#
_symmetry.space_group_name_H-M   'P 1'
#
loop_
_entity.id
_entity.type
_entity.pdbx_description
1 polymer ?
#
loop_
_entity_poly.entity_id
_entity_poly.type
_entity_poly.pdbx_seq_one_letter_code
_entity_poly.pdbx_strand_id
1 'polypeptide(L)'
;MVFGHPIANISDLNVSNAGIWDVAAGRDFFSQRSYYWIDVRDLAVAHVEALLRPDAENRRFTVTSPEKMCQQTEADILRQEFDWAKDVVKKGNEGAPLPKTHGMDGETAQKVLGLTFRTFKECVVDAVT
;
A
#
# COMPACT_ATOMS: atom_id res chain seq x y z
N MET A 1 -18.54 2.13 9.20
CA MET A 1 -18.35 3.56 9.52
C MET A 1 -16.92 3.91 9.11
N VAL A 2 -16.73 4.57 7.96
CA VAL A 2 -15.41 5.03 7.53
C VAL A 2 -15.22 6.41 8.16
N PHE A 3 -14.41 6.47 9.21
CA PHE A 3 -14.04 7.75 9.80
C PHE A 3 -13.00 8.40 8.89
N GLY A 4 -13.35 9.51 8.24
CA GLY A 4 -12.34 10.38 7.65
C GLY A 4 -11.48 10.96 8.78
N HIS A 5 -10.18 10.68 8.76
CA HIS A 5 -9.24 11.31 9.69
C HIS A 5 -9.03 12.76 9.24
N PRO A 6 -9.38 13.78 10.04
CA PRO A 6 -9.16 15.16 9.65
C PRO A 6 -7.65 15.46 9.64
N ILE A 7 -7.13 15.87 8.48
CA ILE A 7 -5.72 16.20 8.30
C ILE A 7 -5.63 17.69 7.95
N ALA A 8 -4.98 18.46 8.82
CA ALA A 8 -4.76 19.89 8.61
C ALA A 8 -3.36 20.18 8.03
N ASN A 9 -2.37 19.38 8.43
CA ASN A 9 -0.98 19.53 8.02
C ASN A 9 -0.39 18.20 7.56
N ILE A 10 0.69 18.26 6.76
CA ILE A 10 1.45 17.08 6.34
C ILE A 10 1.99 16.28 7.53
N SER A 11 2.32 16.94 8.65
CA SER A 11 2.74 16.28 9.89
C SER A 11 1.67 15.40 10.53
N ASP A 12 0.41 15.59 10.15
CA ASP A 12 -0.74 14.88 10.72
C ASP A 12 -1.11 13.64 9.88
N LEU A 13 -0.33 13.35 8.83
CA LEU A 13 -0.48 12.12 8.07
C LEU A 13 -0.24 10.90 8.97
N ASN A 14 -1.07 9.87 8.77
CA ASN A 14 -0.78 8.57 9.36
C ASN A 14 0.55 8.02 8.80
N VAL A 15 1.12 7.02 9.50
CA VAL A 15 2.43 6.46 9.15
C VAL A 15 2.51 5.95 7.72
N SER A 16 1.44 5.32 7.21
CA SER A 16 1.40 4.78 5.85
C SER A 16 1.46 5.87 4.78
N ASN A 17 0.62 6.89 4.90
CA ASN A 17 0.59 8.01 3.96
C ASN A 17 1.82 8.91 4.09
N ALA A 18 2.34 9.09 5.31
CA ALA A 18 3.60 9.79 5.53
C ALA A 18 4.77 9.08 4.83
N GLY A 19 4.79 7.74 4.84
CA GLY A 19 5.79 6.95 4.12
C GLY A 19 5.75 7.19 2.61
N ILE A 20 4.55 7.27 2.02
CA ILE A 20 4.38 7.57 0.59
C ILE A 20 4.82 9.00 0.28
N TRP A 21 4.36 9.95 1.11
CA TRP A 21 4.74 11.36 1.00
C TRP A 21 6.26 11.55 1.10
N ASP A 22 6.94 10.86 2.00
CA ASP A 22 8.38 10.96 2.19
C ASP A 22 9.14 10.56 0.91
N VAL A 23 8.69 9.50 0.22
CA VAL A 23 9.28 9.07 -1.06
C VAL A 23 9.01 10.13 -2.14
N ALA A 24 7.75 10.56 -2.27
CA ALA A 24 7.34 11.59 -3.23
C ALA A 24 8.08 12.92 -3.02
N ALA A 25 8.37 13.29 -1.76
CA ALA A 25 9.10 14.49 -1.40
C ALA A 25 10.64 14.34 -1.49
N GLY A 26 11.14 13.21 -1.99
CA GLY A 26 12.57 12.98 -2.19
C GLY A 26 13.37 12.78 -0.90
N ARG A 27 12.72 12.36 0.20
CA ARG A 27 13.41 12.06 1.46
C ARG A 27 14.17 10.72 1.37
N ASP A 28 15.05 10.48 2.34
CA ASP A 28 15.80 9.24 2.40
C ASP A 28 14.91 8.02 2.65
N PHE A 29 15.21 6.93 1.94
CA PHE A 29 14.59 5.64 2.22
C PHE A 29 15.04 5.14 3.58
N PHE A 30 14.11 4.58 4.34
CA PHE A 30 14.38 4.01 5.65
C PHE A 30 14.23 2.49 5.61
N SER A 31 14.84 1.83 6.59
CA SER A 31 14.67 0.38 6.75
C SER A 31 13.20 0.06 6.99
N GLN A 32 12.59 -0.63 6.03
CA GLN A 32 11.21 -1.04 6.14
C GLN A 32 11.05 -2.22 7.09
N ARG A 33 10.06 -2.12 7.98
CA ARG A 33 9.71 -3.17 8.95
C ARG A 33 8.74 -4.22 8.39
N SER A 34 8.05 -3.90 7.29
CA SER A 34 7.06 -4.74 6.62
C SER A 34 7.10 -4.49 5.12
N TYR A 35 6.86 -5.54 4.35
CA TYR A 35 6.75 -5.51 2.87
C TYR A 35 5.33 -5.80 2.39
N TYR A 36 4.38 -5.89 3.32
CA TYR A 36 2.97 -6.14 3.04
C TYR A 36 2.19 -4.84 3.02
N TRP A 37 1.16 -4.78 2.20
CA TRP A 37 0.35 -3.59 2.01
C TRP A 37 -1.05 -3.95 1.49
N ILE A 38 -1.94 -2.96 1.50
CA ILE A 38 -3.28 -3.07 0.95
C ILE A 38 -3.75 -1.69 0.49
N ASP A 39 -4.47 -1.63 -0.63
CA ASP A 39 -5.17 -0.42 -1.05
C ASP A 39 -6.37 -0.16 -0.12
N VAL A 40 -6.53 1.07 0.35
CA VAL A 40 -7.61 1.42 1.30
C VAL A 40 -9.01 1.14 0.74
N ARG A 41 -9.19 1.19 -0.59
CA ARG A 41 -10.45 0.89 -1.27
C ARG A 41 -10.76 -0.61 -1.22
N ASP A 42 -9.76 -1.45 -1.42
CA ASP A 42 -9.91 -2.90 -1.31
C ASP A 42 -10.15 -3.31 0.15
N LEU A 43 -9.47 -2.65 1.10
CA LEU A 43 -9.71 -2.83 2.52
C LEU A 43 -11.15 -2.43 2.90
N ALA A 44 -11.68 -1.34 2.34
CA ALA A 44 -13.06 -0.93 2.58
C ALA A 44 -14.06 -1.98 2.06
N VAL A 45 -13.84 -2.53 0.86
CA VAL A 45 -14.64 -3.64 0.32
C VAL A 45 -14.56 -4.86 1.26
N ALA A 46 -13.36 -5.22 1.73
CA ALA A 46 -13.19 -6.34 2.65
C ALA A 46 -14.01 -6.19 3.94
N HIS A 47 -14.11 -4.99 4.50
CA HIS A 47 -14.96 -4.73 5.68
C HIS A 47 -16.45 -4.92 5.38
N VAL A 48 -16.92 -4.50 4.20
CA VAL A 48 -18.31 -4.68 3.79
C VAL A 48 -18.62 -6.16 3.55
N GLU A 49 -17.78 -6.85 2.78
CA GLU A 49 -17.98 -8.27 2.45
C GLU A 49 -17.87 -9.17 3.68
N ALA A 50 -17.01 -8.83 4.66
CA ALA A 50 -16.93 -9.57 5.91
C ALA A 50 -18.22 -9.48 6.75
N LEU A 51 -19.02 -8.43 6.59
CA LEU A 51 -20.32 -8.30 7.25
C LEU A 51 -21.42 -9.06 6.50
N LEU A 52 -21.36 -9.08 5.17
CA LEU A 52 -22.44 -9.57 4.32
C LEU A 52 -22.36 -11.07 4.02
N ARG A 53 -21.17 -11.67 4.06
CA ARG A 53 -20.97 -13.06 3.66
C ARG A 53 -21.11 -14.01 4.83
N PRO A 54 -22.02 -15.00 4.76
CA PRO A 54 -22.12 -16.04 5.78
C PRO A 54 -20.80 -16.80 6.01
N ASP A 55 -20.05 -17.07 4.93
CA ASP A 55 -18.77 -17.79 4.97
C ASP A 55 -17.63 -17.04 5.70
N ALA A 56 -17.86 -15.77 6.07
CA ALA A 56 -16.95 -14.94 6.86
C ALA A 56 -17.20 -15.03 8.38
N GLU A 57 -18.27 -15.71 8.83
CA GLU A 57 -18.64 -15.83 10.24
C GLU A 57 -17.53 -16.45 11.09
N ASN A 58 -17.24 -15.82 12.24
CA ASN A 58 -16.25 -16.29 13.22
C ASN A 58 -14.84 -16.51 12.64
N ARG A 59 -14.45 -15.72 11.62
CA ARG A 59 -13.14 -15.78 10.98
C ARG A 59 -12.36 -14.50 11.16
N ARG A 60 -11.04 -14.63 11.07
CA ARG A 60 -10.09 -13.52 11.03
C ARG A 60 -9.34 -13.59 9.72
N PHE A 61 -9.21 -12.44 9.07
CA PHE A 61 -8.56 -12.34 7.76
C PHE A 61 -7.37 -11.41 7.85
N THR A 62 -6.26 -11.81 7.24
CA THR A 62 -5.19 -10.91 6.83
C THR A 62 -5.56 -10.35 5.46
N VAL A 63 -6.03 -9.11 5.42
CA VAL A 63 -6.35 -8.43 4.16
C VAL A 63 -5.07 -7.78 3.65
N THR A 64 -4.30 -8.51 2.87
CA THR A 64 -3.04 -8.07 2.25
C THR A 64 -3.06 -8.37 0.76
N SER A 65 -2.48 -7.47 -0.02
CA SER A 65 -2.16 -7.76 -1.42
C SER A 65 -1.16 -8.92 -1.51
N PRO A 66 -1.23 -9.77 -2.56
CA PRO A 66 -0.18 -10.75 -2.86
C PRO A 66 1.11 -10.09 -3.35
N GLU A 67 1.04 -8.86 -3.87
CA GLU A 67 2.23 -8.08 -4.22
C GLU A 67 2.94 -7.59 -2.96
N LYS A 68 4.27 -7.60 -2.99
CA LYS A 68 5.08 -6.98 -1.94
C LYS A 68 5.41 -5.55 -2.31
N MET A 69 5.50 -4.68 -1.32
CA MET A 69 5.97 -3.31 -1.50
C MET A 69 7.36 -3.11 -0.92
N CYS A 70 8.11 -2.19 -1.52
CA CYS A 70 9.14 -1.46 -0.82
C CYS A 70 9.26 -0.02 -1.33
N GLN A 71 9.90 0.85 -0.56
CA GLN A 71 10.14 2.25 -0.93
C GLN A 71 10.94 2.40 -2.22
N GLN A 72 11.83 1.46 -2.53
CA GLN A 72 12.54 1.47 -3.81
C GLN A 72 11.57 1.25 -4.98
N THR A 73 10.68 0.26 -4.88
CA THR A 73 9.67 -0.01 -5.91
C THR A 73 8.70 1.16 -6.05
N GLU A 74 8.35 1.81 -4.94
CA GLU A 74 7.55 3.04 -4.96
C GLU A 74 8.26 4.19 -5.69
N ALA A 75 9.53 4.43 -5.39
CA ALA A 75 10.33 5.43 -6.07
C ALA A 75 10.47 5.15 -7.57
N ASP A 76 10.69 3.89 -7.94
CA ASP A 76 10.76 3.45 -9.33
C ASP A 76 9.43 3.73 -10.06
N ILE A 77 8.28 3.40 -9.43
CA ILE A 77 6.94 3.72 -9.96
C ILE A 77 6.78 5.23 -10.16
N LEU A 78 7.07 6.05 -9.14
CA LEU A 78 6.87 7.49 -9.23
C LEU A 78 7.72 8.12 -10.34
N ARG A 79 8.99 7.74 -10.43
CA ARG A 79 9.92 8.25 -11.46
C ARG A 79 9.54 7.80 -12.88
N GLN A 80 8.89 6.64 -13.01
CA GLN A 80 8.39 6.13 -14.29
C GLN A 80 7.12 6.87 -14.72
N GLU A 81 6.17 7.10 -13.81
CA GLU A 81 4.84 7.61 -14.14
C GLU A 81 4.75 9.14 -14.14
N PHE A 82 5.66 9.84 -13.47
CA PHE A 82 5.60 11.30 -13.32
C PHE A 82 6.89 12.01 -13.70
N ASP A 83 6.81 13.01 -14.58
CA ASP A 83 7.97 13.81 -14.97
C ASP A 83 8.57 14.60 -13.79
N TRP A 84 7.74 15.15 -12.91
CA TRP A 84 8.20 15.88 -11.72
C TRP A 84 9.03 15.01 -10.78
N ALA A 85 8.73 13.71 -10.72
CA ALA A 85 9.42 12.79 -9.82
C ALA A 85 10.86 12.50 -10.28
N LYS A 86 11.17 12.71 -11.58
CA LYS A 86 12.52 12.49 -12.12
C LYS A 86 13.57 13.41 -11.47
N ASP A 87 13.15 14.60 -11.06
CA ASP A 87 14.02 15.61 -10.43
C ASP A 87 13.94 15.60 -8.89
N VAL A 88 12.82 15.12 -8.33
CA VAL A 88 12.55 15.18 -6.87
C VAL A 88 12.82 13.84 -6.17
N VAL A 89 12.27 12.74 -6.69
CA VAL A 89 12.29 11.44 -6.03
C VAL A 89 13.68 10.81 -6.16
N LYS A 90 14.24 10.31 -5.07
CA LYS A 90 15.56 9.66 -5.09
C LYS A 90 15.53 8.43 -5.99
N LYS A 91 16.58 8.26 -6.81
CA LYS A 91 16.71 7.08 -7.68
C LYS A 91 16.99 5.80 -6.89
N GLY A 92 17.79 5.88 -5.81
CA GLY A 92 18.20 4.71 -5.03
C GLY A 92 18.89 3.62 -5.87
N ASN A 93 18.59 2.36 -5.55
CA ASN A 93 19.06 1.16 -6.24
C ASN A 93 17.92 0.58 -7.10
N GLU A 94 17.59 1.28 -8.18
CA GLU A 94 16.54 0.90 -9.14
C GLU A 94 16.62 -0.58 -9.54
N GLY A 95 15.49 -1.30 -9.45
CA GLY A 95 15.41 -2.72 -9.77
C GLY A 95 16.10 -3.67 -8.77
N ALA A 96 16.54 -3.20 -7.61
CA ALA A 96 17.09 -4.08 -6.58
C ALA A 96 16.04 -5.11 -6.13
N PRO A 97 16.43 -6.40 -5.98
CA PRO A 97 15.50 -7.42 -5.55
C PRO A 97 15.05 -7.16 -4.11
N LEU A 98 13.77 -7.44 -3.84
CA LEU A 98 13.26 -7.43 -2.48
C LEU A 98 14.03 -8.45 -1.62
N PRO A 99 14.36 -8.11 -0.35
CA PRO A 99 14.93 -9.06 0.57
C PRO A 99 14.06 -10.31 0.71
N LYS A 100 14.70 -11.47 0.93
CA LYS A 100 13.97 -12.68 1.29
C LYS A 100 13.28 -12.47 2.64
N THR A 101 11.96 -12.33 2.62
CA THR A 101 11.12 -12.16 3.79
C THR A 101 10.09 -13.26 3.85
N HIS A 102 9.46 -13.42 5.01
CA HIS A 102 8.24 -14.23 5.14
C HIS A 102 7.13 -13.70 4.20
N GLY A 103 6.11 -14.53 4.00
CA GLY A 103 4.87 -14.16 3.33
C GLY A 103 3.76 -13.88 4.34
N MET A 104 2.68 -13.25 3.87
CA MET A 104 1.44 -13.10 4.60
C MET A 104 0.30 -13.60 3.71
N ASP A 105 -0.65 -14.33 4.30
CA ASP A 105 -1.76 -14.94 3.55
C ASP A 105 -2.83 -13.89 3.20
N GLY A 106 -2.79 -13.37 1.98
CA GLY A 106 -3.88 -12.56 1.43
C GLY A 106 -4.95 -13.38 0.70
N GLU A 107 -4.62 -14.61 0.30
CA GLU A 107 -5.47 -15.44 -0.56
C GLU A 107 -6.73 -15.91 0.15
N THR A 108 -6.66 -16.20 1.45
CA THR A 108 -7.85 -16.58 2.22
C THR A 108 -8.88 -15.47 2.22
N ALA A 109 -8.45 -14.21 2.42
CA ALA A 109 -9.34 -13.05 2.35
C ALA A 109 -9.89 -12.89 0.93
N GLN A 110 -9.03 -13.02 -0.09
CA GLN A 110 -9.43 -12.92 -1.50
C GLN A 110 -10.54 -13.91 -1.87
N LYS A 111 -10.37 -15.18 -1.52
CA LYS A 111 -11.31 -16.25 -1.87
C LYS A 111 -12.64 -16.11 -1.14
N VAL A 112 -12.60 -15.85 0.16
CA VAL A 112 -13.79 -15.85 1.02
C VAL A 112 -14.56 -14.54 0.89
N LEU A 113 -13.85 -13.41 0.86
CA LEU A 113 -14.43 -12.07 0.73
C LEU A 113 -14.52 -11.62 -0.73
N GLY A 114 -14.11 -12.44 -1.69
CA GLY A 114 -14.28 -12.20 -3.13
C GLY A 114 -13.60 -10.92 -3.58
N LEU A 115 -12.43 -10.65 -3.00
CA LEU A 115 -11.69 -9.43 -3.26
C LEU A 115 -10.98 -9.53 -4.61
N THR A 116 -10.90 -8.40 -5.28
CA THR A 116 -9.96 -8.18 -6.38
C THR A 116 -9.03 -7.08 -5.92
N PHE A 117 -7.74 -7.41 -5.79
CA PHE A 117 -6.76 -6.45 -5.32
C PHE A 117 -6.27 -5.56 -6.47
N ARG A 118 -6.18 -4.27 -6.20
CA ARG A 118 -5.45 -3.30 -7.02
C ARG A 118 -3.96 -3.59 -6.97
N THR A 119 -3.26 -3.19 -8.02
CA THR A 119 -1.80 -3.30 -8.10
C THR A 119 -1.13 -2.25 -7.23
N PHE A 120 0.12 -2.51 -6.82
CA PHE A 120 0.89 -1.54 -6.04
C PHE A 120 1.10 -0.24 -6.82
N LYS A 121 1.31 -0.36 -8.14
CA LYS A 121 1.41 0.78 -9.05
C LYS A 121 0.17 1.67 -8.99
N GLU A 122 -1.03 1.09 -9.15
CA GLU A 122 -2.28 1.86 -9.10
C GLU A 122 -2.46 2.55 -7.75
N CYS A 123 -2.20 1.85 -6.65
CA CYS A 123 -2.30 2.42 -5.30
C CYS A 123 -1.34 3.61 -5.10
N VAL A 124 -0.09 3.50 -5.54
CA VAL A 124 0.92 4.58 -5.40
C VAL A 124 0.59 5.77 -6.28
N VAL A 125 0.22 5.52 -7.54
CA VAL A 125 -0.17 6.58 -8.49
C VAL A 125 -1.35 7.38 -7.95
N ASP A 126 -2.41 6.69 -7.53
CA ASP A 126 -3.62 7.36 -7.00
C ASP A 126 -3.37 8.07 -5.67
N ALA A 127 -2.36 7.66 -4.88
CA ALA A 127 -2.05 8.28 -3.60
C ALA A 127 -1.36 9.65 -3.75
N VAL A 128 -0.78 9.95 -4.91
CA VAL A 128 -0.04 11.20 -5.18
C VAL A 128 -0.71 12.10 -6.22
N THR A 129 -1.92 11.75 -6.67
CA THR A 129 -2.74 12.53 -7.64
C THR A 129 -4.04 13.00 -7.01
#